data_AF-A0A6A4A0V5-F1
#
_entry.id   AF-A0A6A4A0V5-F1
#
_cell.length_a   1.000
_cell.length_b   1.000
_cell.length_c   1.000
_cell.angle_alpha   90.00
_cell.angle_beta   90.00
_cell.angle_gamma   90.00
#
_symmetry.space_group_name_H-M   'P 1'
#
loop_
_entity.id
_entity.type
_entity.pdbx_description
1 polymer ?
#
loop_
_entity_poly.entity_id
_entity_poly.type
_entity_poly.pdbx_seq_one_letter_code
_entity_poly.pdbx_strand_id
1 'polypeptide(L)'
;MDDMARMLESYAGGLQQSFELVFERVGQSLTQSAQVMRMMNEVMESAMLQKLSISSGYDLHSGLIIEVVNSSQIMLGQTKVSARMNNSDDTFFSTTLDSLRAGGRVRLQAALPDVVGPVAGFIELECISPGTQQPLTKRLTFRVFFFQQGTFQALRRGEEEGTPGPSEVAVTSDRFLLTRVRELLDLSPIRGILTDNEGRYRFNPATSSDDDTVFYLSVSEGTPAGAAFPVTVSAAGSANTVEARRRQCQQIIDDMEIETESSDEDY
;
A
#
# COMPACT_ATOMS: atom_id res chain seq x y z
N MET A 1 37.09 -78.39 1.97
CA MET A 1 36.21 -77.54 2.83
C MET A 1 36.56 -76.07 2.71
N ASP A 2 37.83 -75.69 2.47
CA ASP A 2 38.24 -74.26 2.30
C ASP A 2 37.62 -73.52 1.11
N ASP A 3 37.40 -74.18 -0.04
CA ASP A 3 36.79 -73.51 -1.21
C ASP A 3 35.32 -73.10 -0.97
N MET A 4 34.60 -73.83 -0.13
CA MET A 4 33.21 -73.52 0.21
C MET A 4 33.11 -72.33 1.18
N ALA A 5 34.11 -72.18 2.07
CA ALA A 5 34.23 -71.05 2.98
C ALA A 5 34.59 -69.76 2.23
N ARG A 6 35.54 -69.80 1.29
CA ARG A 6 35.86 -68.66 0.41
C ARG A 6 34.69 -68.25 -0.47
N MET A 7 33.94 -69.23 -1.00
CA MET A 7 32.76 -68.94 -1.80
C MET A 7 31.69 -68.25 -0.97
N LEU A 8 31.43 -68.71 0.27
CA LEU A 8 30.52 -68.05 1.21
C LEU A 8 30.97 -66.63 1.61
N GLU A 9 32.26 -66.40 1.84
CA GLU A 9 32.81 -65.06 2.12
C GLU A 9 32.64 -64.11 0.93
N SER A 10 32.89 -64.59 -0.29
CA SER A 10 32.65 -63.80 -1.51
C SER A 10 31.17 -63.48 -1.72
N TYR A 11 30.28 -64.41 -1.38
CA TYR A 11 28.84 -64.23 -1.49
C TYR A 11 28.32 -63.26 -0.43
N ALA A 12 28.81 -63.36 0.80
CA ALA A 12 28.51 -62.43 1.88
C ALA A 12 29.04 -61.01 1.56
N GLY A 13 30.24 -60.89 1.01
CA GLY A 13 30.83 -59.62 0.58
C GLY A 13 30.07 -58.98 -0.60
N GLY A 14 29.64 -59.79 -1.58
CA GLY A 14 28.79 -59.32 -2.69
C GLY A 14 27.40 -58.88 -2.22
N LEU A 15 26.82 -59.58 -1.24
CA LEU A 15 25.57 -59.17 -0.61
C LEU A 15 25.72 -57.85 0.15
N GLN A 16 26.78 -57.68 0.94
CA GLN A 16 27.05 -56.44 1.67
C GLN A 16 27.21 -55.23 0.72
N GLN A 17 27.95 -55.39 -0.39
CA GLN A 17 28.09 -54.35 -1.41
C GLN A 17 26.76 -54.05 -2.11
N SER A 18 25.95 -55.07 -2.40
CA SER A 18 24.62 -54.86 -2.97
C SER A 18 23.68 -54.11 -2.03
N PHE A 19 23.75 -54.36 -0.72
CA PHE A 19 23.01 -53.60 0.27
C PHE A 19 23.48 -52.14 0.33
N GLU A 20 24.79 -51.88 0.35
CA GLU A 20 25.33 -50.51 0.32
C GLU A 20 24.86 -49.74 -0.91
N LEU A 21 24.93 -50.34 -2.10
CA LEU A 21 24.46 -49.71 -3.35
C LEU A 21 22.95 -49.45 -3.35
N VAL A 22 22.15 -50.35 -2.76
CA VAL A 22 20.71 -50.15 -2.60
C VAL A 22 20.43 -49.02 -1.62
N PHE A 23 21.12 -48.96 -0.48
CA PHE A 23 20.97 -47.88 0.49
C PHE A 23 21.40 -46.53 -0.08
N GLU A 24 22.49 -46.49 -0.84
CA GLU A 24 22.96 -45.25 -1.50
C GLU A 24 21.92 -44.77 -2.53
N ARG A 25 21.38 -45.67 -3.35
CA ARG A 25 20.32 -45.35 -4.31
C ARG A 25 19.04 -44.87 -3.62
N VAL A 26 18.65 -45.50 -2.50
CA VAL A 26 17.50 -45.05 -1.70
C VAL A 26 17.78 -43.67 -1.10
N GLY A 27 18.97 -43.42 -0.57
CA GLY A 27 19.37 -42.11 -0.05
C GLY A 27 19.34 -41.02 -1.12
N GLN A 28 19.85 -41.30 -2.31
CA GLN A 28 19.77 -40.40 -3.47
C GLN A 28 18.31 -40.13 -3.87
N SER A 29 17.48 -41.17 -3.94
CA SER A 29 16.05 -41.04 -4.27
C SER A 29 15.26 -40.23 -3.24
N LEU A 30 15.54 -40.42 -1.95
CA LEU A 30 14.95 -39.63 -0.87
C LEU A 30 15.39 -38.16 -0.95
N THR A 31 16.67 -37.92 -1.22
CA THR A 31 17.21 -36.55 -1.37
C THR A 31 16.58 -35.83 -2.55
N GLN A 32 16.46 -36.52 -3.69
CA GLN A 32 15.80 -36.00 -4.88
C GLN A 32 14.32 -35.71 -4.61
N SER A 33 13.62 -36.61 -3.92
CA SER A 33 12.21 -36.41 -3.55
C SER A 33 12.04 -35.21 -2.62
N ALA A 34 12.91 -35.06 -1.62
CA ALA A 34 12.91 -33.92 -0.70
C ALA A 34 13.22 -32.60 -1.42
N GLN A 35 14.06 -32.61 -2.45
CA GLN A 35 14.35 -31.45 -3.27
C GLN A 35 13.16 -31.07 -4.15
N VAL A 36 12.49 -32.04 -4.78
CA VAL A 36 11.28 -31.80 -5.58
C VAL A 36 10.15 -31.25 -4.71
N MET A 37 9.94 -31.80 -3.51
CA MET A 37 8.95 -31.30 -2.57
C MET A 37 9.22 -29.85 -2.15
N ARG A 38 10.48 -29.49 -1.89
CA ARG A 38 10.87 -28.10 -1.57
C ARG A 38 10.54 -27.15 -2.73
N MET A 39 10.92 -27.52 -3.95
CA MET A 39 10.63 -26.71 -5.13
C MET A 39 9.12 -26.55 -5.36
N MET A 40 8.34 -27.62 -5.19
CA MET A 40 6.88 -27.56 -5.30
C MET A 40 6.26 -26.62 -4.26
N ASN A 41 6.76 -26.66 -3.01
CA ASN A 41 6.31 -25.76 -1.96
C ASN A 41 6.65 -24.30 -2.27
N GLU A 42 7.87 -23.99 -2.69
CA GLU A 42 8.28 -22.63 -3.06
C GLU A 42 7.41 -22.07 -4.20
N VAL A 43 7.14 -22.88 -5.23
CA VAL A 43 6.28 -22.49 -6.36
C VAL A 43 4.84 -22.26 -5.90
N MET A 44 4.31 -23.14 -5.06
CA MET A 44 2.96 -23.00 -4.51
C MET A 44 2.83 -21.74 -3.63
N GLU A 45 3.80 -21.49 -2.75
CA GLU A 45 3.81 -20.33 -1.85
C GLU A 45 3.94 -19.02 -2.62
N SER A 46 4.81 -18.98 -3.63
CA SER A 46 4.94 -17.84 -4.53
C SER A 46 3.64 -17.58 -5.30
N ALA A 47 3.03 -18.62 -5.89
CA ALA A 47 1.75 -18.50 -6.59
C ALA A 47 0.62 -18.04 -5.66
N MET A 48 0.60 -18.52 -4.41
CA MET A 48 -0.37 -18.10 -3.41
C MET A 48 -0.21 -16.62 -3.05
N LEU A 49 1.02 -16.15 -2.82
CA LEU A 49 1.32 -14.75 -2.51
C LEU A 49 1.01 -13.83 -3.70
N GLN A 50 1.25 -14.28 -4.93
CA GLN A 50 0.86 -13.55 -6.14
C GLN A 50 -0.67 -13.44 -6.28
N LYS A 51 -1.41 -14.50 -5.93
CA LYS A 51 -2.87 -14.52 -5.98
C LYS A 51 -3.55 -13.93 -4.75
N LEU A 52 -2.80 -13.42 -3.79
CA LEU A 52 -3.32 -12.69 -2.65
C LEU A 52 -3.14 -11.20 -2.90
N SER A 53 -4.21 -10.43 -3.09
CA SER A 53 -4.09 -8.97 -3.21
C SER A 53 -4.41 -8.28 -1.89
N ILE A 54 -3.68 -7.20 -1.65
CA ILE A 54 -3.95 -6.26 -0.58
C ILE A 54 -4.08 -4.91 -1.28
N SER A 55 -5.14 -4.18 -0.98
CA SER A 55 -5.30 -2.78 -1.41
C SER A 55 -5.67 -1.92 -0.21
N SER A 56 -5.37 -0.63 -0.33
CA SER A 56 -5.67 0.35 0.70
C SER A 56 -6.36 1.55 0.09
N GLY A 57 -7.36 2.06 0.78
CA GLY A 57 -7.97 3.35 0.52
C GLY A 57 -8.08 4.14 1.81
N TYR A 58 -8.34 5.43 1.71
CA TYR A 58 -8.60 6.27 2.86
C TYR A 58 -9.97 6.92 2.72
N ASP A 59 -10.74 6.89 3.80
CA ASP A 59 -11.99 7.61 3.95
C ASP A 59 -11.90 8.48 5.21
N LEU A 60 -12.32 9.74 5.11
CA LEU A 60 -12.27 10.69 6.20
C LEU A 60 -13.04 10.22 7.44
N HIS A 61 -14.13 9.47 7.24
CA HIS A 61 -15.03 9.03 8.31
C HIS A 61 -14.63 7.66 8.88
N SER A 62 -14.17 6.75 8.02
CA SER A 62 -13.87 5.36 8.38
C SER A 62 -12.37 5.10 8.60
N GLY A 63 -11.51 6.07 8.31
CA GLY A 63 -10.06 5.93 8.39
C GLY A 63 -9.46 5.14 7.22
N LEU A 64 -8.40 4.39 7.50
CA LEU A 64 -7.73 3.52 6.52
C LEU A 64 -8.60 2.29 6.24
N ILE A 65 -9.05 2.17 5.01
CA ILE A 65 -9.78 0.99 4.51
C ILE A 65 -8.74 0.02 3.95
N ILE A 66 -8.67 -1.17 4.52
CA ILE A 66 -7.78 -2.24 4.07
C ILE A 66 -8.65 -3.32 3.44
N GLU A 67 -8.35 -3.68 2.21
CA GLU A 67 -9.02 -4.76 1.51
C GLU A 67 -8.05 -5.87 1.20
N VAL A 68 -8.45 -7.10 1.52
CA VAL A 68 -7.67 -8.30 1.28
C VAL A 68 -8.52 -9.25 0.42
N VAL A 69 -7.97 -9.66 -0.72
CA VAL A 69 -8.62 -10.61 -1.63
C VAL A 69 -7.72 -11.82 -1.81
N ASN A 70 -8.27 -13.01 -1.58
CA ASN A 70 -7.63 -14.26 -1.92
C ASN A 70 -8.17 -14.77 -3.26
N SER A 71 -7.48 -14.43 -4.34
CA SER A 71 -7.79 -14.90 -5.70
C SER A 71 -7.17 -16.27 -6.01
N SER A 72 -6.61 -16.97 -5.01
CA SER A 72 -6.11 -18.33 -5.17
C SER A 72 -7.25 -19.36 -5.08
N GLN A 73 -6.95 -20.60 -5.46
CA GLN A 73 -7.86 -21.74 -5.29
C GLN A 73 -7.71 -22.42 -3.91
N ILE A 74 -6.88 -21.86 -3.02
CA ILE A 74 -6.54 -22.44 -1.73
C ILE A 74 -7.18 -21.58 -0.62
N MET A 75 -7.91 -22.22 0.30
CA MET A 75 -8.38 -21.55 1.52
C MET A 75 -7.19 -21.33 2.44
N LEU A 76 -7.02 -20.09 2.91
CA LEU A 76 -6.04 -19.78 3.93
C LEU A 76 -6.68 -19.98 5.31
N GLY A 77 -5.91 -20.55 6.22
CA GLY A 77 -6.29 -20.63 7.63
C GLY A 77 -6.15 -19.26 8.30
N GLN A 78 -5.71 -19.29 9.56
CA GLN A 78 -5.55 -18.08 10.34
C GLN A 78 -4.62 -17.08 9.64
N THR A 79 -5.14 -15.89 9.35
CA THR A 79 -4.45 -14.84 8.62
C THR A 79 -4.48 -13.56 9.43
N LYS A 80 -3.32 -13.05 9.83
CA LYS A 80 -3.17 -11.81 10.56
C LYS A 80 -2.98 -10.66 9.59
N VAL A 81 -3.72 -9.57 9.80
CA VAL A 81 -3.57 -8.32 9.06
C VAL A 81 -3.20 -7.23 10.05
N SER A 82 -2.09 -6.54 9.81
CA SER A 82 -1.63 -5.46 10.67
C SER A 82 -1.23 -4.25 9.85
N ALA A 83 -1.33 -3.05 10.43
CA ALA A 83 -0.87 -1.82 9.81
C ALA A 83 0.03 -1.06 10.78
N ARG A 84 1.09 -0.47 10.21
CA ARG A 84 2.13 0.27 10.95
C ARG A 84 2.46 1.56 10.21
N MET A 85 2.84 2.58 10.95
CA MET A 85 3.36 3.82 10.38
C MET A 85 4.88 3.72 10.22
N ASN A 86 5.48 4.40 9.24
CA ASN A 86 6.92 4.31 8.99
C ASN A 86 7.79 4.89 10.13
N ASN A 87 7.22 5.79 10.92
CA ASN A 87 7.87 6.50 12.01
C ASN A 87 7.59 5.89 13.40
N SER A 88 6.93 4.73 13.45
CA SER A 88 6.58 4.05 14.69
C SER A 88 6.83 2.55 14.56
N ASP A 89 7.45 1.97 15.58
CA ASP A 89 7.61 0.51 15.66
C ASP A 89 6.30 -0.18 16.06
N ASP A 90 5.32 0.57 16.58
CA ASP A 90 4.05 0.06 17.07
C ASP A 90 3.03 -0.14 15.94
N THR A 91 2.31 -1.26 16.02
CA THR A 91 1.13 -1.50 15.18
C THR A 91 -0.04 -0.69 15.72
N PHE A 92 -0.53 0.28 14.96
CA PHE A 92 -1.76 1.00 15.31
C PHE A 92 -3.02 0.18 15.01
N PHE A 93 -2.90 -0.83 14.15
CA PHE A 93 -3.99 -1.75 13.83
C PHE A 93 -3.48 -3.19 13.71
N SER A 94 -4.21 -4.13 14.28
CA SER A 94 -3.96 -5.56 14.13
C SER A 94 -5.27 -6.33 14.30
N THR A 95 -5.58 -7.20 13.35
CA THR A 95 -6.70 -8.12 13.41
C THR A 95 -6.30 -9.49 12.89
N THR A 96 -7.07 -10.51 13.25
CA THR A 96 -6.83 -11.88 12.81
C THR A 96 -8.10 -12.47 12.26
N LEU A 97 -8.01 -13.00 11.05
CA LEU A 97 -9.06 -13.69 10.34
C LEU A 97 -8.88 -15.18 10.58
N ASP A 98 -9.91 -15.89 11.05
CA ASP A 98 -9.82 -17.33 11.30
C ASP A 98 -9.57 -18.13 10.02
N SER A 99 -10.14 -17.67 8.90
CA SER A 99 -9.90 -18.21 7.57
C SER A 99 -10.19 -17.19 6.49
N LEU A 100 -9.50 -17.30 5.37
CA LEU A 100 -9.76 -16.53 4.15
C LEU A 100 -10.03 -17.51 3.00
N ARG A 101 -11.31 -17.64 2.63
CA ARG A 101 -11.76 -18.57 1.58
C ARG A 101 -11.10 -18.28 0.23
N ALA A 102 -11.01 -19.31 -0.61
CA ALA A 102 -10.66 -19.15 -2.02
C ALA A 102 -11.70 -18.25 -2.72
N GLY A 103 -11.24 -17.25 -3.47
CA GLY A 103 -12.07 -16.17 -4.01
C GLY A 103 -12.65 -15.21 -2.96
N GLY A 104 -12.25 -15.34 -1.69
CA GLY A 104 -12.78 -14.55 -0.59
C GLY A 104 -12.25 -13.13 -0.58
N ARG A 105 -13.12 -12.18 -0.18
CA ARG A 105 -12.79 -10.77 0.00
C ARG A 105 -13.16 -10.34 1.40
N VAL A 106 -12.26 -9.64 2.08
CA VAL A 106 -12.49 -9.07 3.40
C VAL A 106 -12.13 -7.59 3.37
N ARG A 107 -13.00 -6.76 3.92
CA ARG A 107 -12.78 -5.33 4.09
C ARG A 107 -12.66 -5.02 5.57
N LEU A 108 -11.57 -4.39 5.94
CA LEU A 108 -11.21 -4.00 7.30
C LEU A 108 -11.11 -2.48 7.37
N GLN A 109 -11.44 -1.94 8.54
CA GLN A 109 -11.33 -0.51 8.82
C GLN A 109 -10.35 -0.33 9.97
N ALA A 110 -9.34 0.49 9.74
CA ALA A 110 -8.31 0.83 10.70
C ALA A 110 -8.38 2.34 10.97
N ALA A 111 -8.77 2.70 12.20
CA ALA A 111 -8.71 4.09 12.64
C ALA A 111 -7.25 4.55 12.64
N LEU A 112 -6.97 5.61 11.89
CA LEU A 112 -5.65 6.23 11.91
C LEU A 112 -5.53 7.08 13.18
N PRO A 113 -4.35 7.07 13.85
CA PRO A 113 -4.13 7.97 14.97
C PRO A 113 -4.24 9.44 14.51
N ASP A 114 -4.67 10.31 15.41
CA ASP A 114 -4.80 11.75 15.17
C ASP A 114 -3.42 12.39 14.97
N VAL A 115 -2.90 12.31 13.75
CA VAL A 115 -1.60 12.86 13.34
C VAL A 115 -1.87 14.04 12.42
N VAL A 116 -1.23 15.17 12.69
CA VAL A 116 -1.27 16.35 11.82
C VAL A 116 -0.23 16.18 10.72
N GLY A 117 -0.67 16.05 9.47
CA GLY A 117 0.21 15.98 8.30
C GLY A 117 0.07 14.67 7.50
N PRO A 118 0.87 14.51 6.42
CA PRO A 118 0.84 13.31 5.60
C PRO A 118 1.22 12.07 6.43
N VAL A 119 0.45 10.99 6.30
CA VAL A 119 0.70 9.73 7.01
C VAL A 119 1.19 8.70 6.00
N ALA A 120 2.29 8.02 6.29
CA ALA A 120 2.81 6.95 5.46
C ALA A 120 3.17 5.73 6.31
N GLY A 121 2.93 4.55 5.75
CA GLY A 121 3.12 3.30 6.46
C GLY A 121 3.06 2.09 5.55
N PHE A 122 2.91 0.92 6.16
CA PHE A 122 2.66 -0.32 5.45
C PHE A 122 1.64 -1.19 6.17
N ILE A 123 0.91 -1.96 5.37
CA ILE A 123 0.03 -3.04 5.79
C ILE A 123 0.80 -4.33 5.57
N GLU A 124 0.78 -5.19 6.57
CA GLU A 124 1.41 -6.51 6.56
C GLU A 124 0.35 -7.57 6.78
N LEU A 125 0.28 -8.51 5.85
CA LEU A 125 -0.51 -9.72 5.95
C LEU A 125 0.43 -10.89 6.23
N GLU A 126 0.12 -11.65 7.27
CA GLU A 126 0.85 -12.83 7.69
C GLU A 126 -0.10 -14.04 7.70
N CYS A 127 0.27 -15.13 7.05
CA CYS A 127 -0.50 -16.37 7.03
C CYS A 127 0.44 -17.58 7.07
N ILE A 128 -0.06 -18.76 7.44
CA ILE A 128 0.74 -19.98 7.48
C ILE A 128 0.68 -20.69 6.12
N SER A 129 1.84 -21.04 5.57
CA SER A 129 1.95 -21.84 4.35
C SER A 129 1.29 -23.22 4.53
N PRO A 130 0.38 -23.64 3.64
CA PRO A 130 -0.18 -24.98 3.67
C PRO A 130 0.88 -26.09 3.48
N GLY A 131 1.97 -25.80 2.75
CA GLY A 131 2.96 -26.79 2.34
C GLY A 131 4.12 -26.96 3.31
N THR A 132 4.67 -25.83 3.81
CA THR A 132 5.82 -25.83 4.73
C THR A 132 5.45 -25.58 6.18
N GLN A 133 4.22 -25.12 6.45
CA GLN A 133 3.78 -24.64 7.76
C GLN A 133 4.60 -23.46 8.30
N GLN A 134 5.34 -22.77 7.43
CA GLN A 134 6.09 -21.55 7.76
C GLN A 134 5.23 -20.29 7.53
N PRO A 135 5.50 -19.19 8.25
CA PRO A 135 4.80 -17.94 8.03
C PRO A 135 5.19 -17.33 6.66
N LEU A 136 4.18 -16.92 5.92
CA LEU A 136 4.26 -16.18 4.67
C LEU A 136 3.77 -14.75 4.91
N THR A 137 4.57 -13.78 4.47
CA THR A 137 4.25 -12.36 4.65
C THR A 137 4.08 -11.65 3.31
N LYS A 138 3.02 -10.86 3.17
CA LYS A 138 2.83 -9.91 2.07
C LYS A 138 2.70 -8.50 2.64
N ARG A 139 3.39 -7.54 2.03
CA ARG A 139 3.39 -6.14 2.46
C ARG A 139 2.86 -5.23 1.35
N LEU A 140 2.11 -4.21 1.74
CA LEU A 140 1.64 -3.13 0.90
C LEU A 140 1.95 -1.81 1.58
N THR A 141 2.62 -0.89 0.90
CA THR A 141 2.80 0.47 1.40
C THR A 141 1.51 1.28 1.20
N PHE A 142 1.18 2.14 2.17
CA PHE A 142 0.09 3.09 2.04
C PHE A 142 0.55 4.50 2.39
N ARG A 143 -0.11 5.49 1.80
CA ARG A 143 0.09 6.90 2.12
C ARG A 143 -1.26 7.61 2.10
N VAL A 144 -1.47 8.48 3.08
CA VAL A 144 -2.61 9.38 3.18
C VAL A 144 -2.08 10.80 3.08
N PHE A 145 -2.47 11.51 2.04
CA PHE A 145 -2.03 12.88 1.79
C PHE A 145 -2.72 13.87 2.73
N PHE A 146 -2.05 14.99 3.01
CA PHE A 146 -2.60 16.03 3.89
C PHE A 146 -4.01 16.47 3.48
N PHE A 147 -4.22 16.75 2.20
CA PHE A 147 -5.52 17.18 1.68
C PHE A 147 -6.59 16.10 1.61
N GLN A 148 -6.25 14.82 1.82
CA GLN A 148 -7.26 13.78 2.00
C GLN A 148 -7.85 13.79 3.42
N GLN A 149 -7.12 14.33 4.40
CA GLN A 149 -7.50 14.34 5.82
C GLN A 149 -8.41 15.53 6.19
N GLY A 150 -9.22 16.00 5.24
CA GLY A 150 -10.12 17.11 5.48
C GLY A 150 -11.15 17.24 4.37
N THR A 151 -11.85 18.36 4.38
CA THR A 151 -12.87 18.68 3.39
C THR A 151 -12.54 19.98 2.69
N PHE A 152 -12.98 20.10 1.44
CA PHE A 152 -12.85 21.32 0.67
C PHE A 152 -14.17 22.07 0.61
N GLN A 153 -14.10 23.37 0.88
CA GLN A 153 -15.20 24.29 0.70
C GLN A 153 -14.93 25.17 -0.53
N ALA A 154 -15.80 25.10 -1.52
CA ALA A 154 -15.75 25.97 -2.69
C ALA A 154 -16.08 27.42 -2.30
N LEU A 155 -15.19 28.35 -2.63
CA LEU A 155 -15.35 29.80 -2.43
C LEU A 155 -15.30 30.49 -3.78
N ARG A 156 -16.35 31.23 -4.12
CA ARG A 156 -16.44 31.94 -5.40
C ARG A 156 -15.78 33.30 -5.34
N ARG A 157 -15.28 33.76 -6.48
CA ARG A 157 -14.72 35.10 -6.61
C ARG A 157 -15.79 36.16 -6.29
N GLY A 158 -15.53 36.97 -5.27
CA GLY A 158 -16.48 37.95 -4.72
C GLY A 158 -17.06 37.57 -3.35
N GLU A 159 -16.86 36.33 -2.91
CA GLU A 159 -17.07 35.93 -1.51
C GLU A 159 -15.84 36.30 -0.67
N GLU A 160 -16.04 36.41 0.64
CA GLU A 160 -14.93 36.60 1.59
C GLU A 160 -13.96 35.43 1.46
N GLU A 161 -12.65 35.71 1.40
CA GLU A 161 -11.60 34.72 1.10
C GLU A 161 -11.71 34.06 -0.29
N GLY A 162 -12.57 34.52 -1.21
CA GLY A 162 -12.66 33.98 -2.58
C GLY A 162 -11.51 34.38 -3.50
N THR A 163 -10.66 35.31 -3.07
CA THR A 163 -9.47 35.78 -3.80
C THR A 163 -8.24 35.83 -2.89
N PRO A 164 -7.02 35.60 -3.41
CA PRO A 164 -5.80 35.66 -2.63
C PRO A 164 -5.61 36.99 -1.91
N GLY A 165 -5.41 36.93 -0.59
CA GLY A 165 -5.04 38.06 0.24
C GLY A 165 -3.57 38.47 0.09
N PRO A 166 -3.19 39.69 0.52
CA PRO A 166 -1.82 40.21 0.38
C PRO A 166 -0.79 39.51 1.26
N SER A 167 -1.22 38.77 2.30
CA SER A 167 -0.35 38.01 3.22
C SER A 167 -0.25 36.52 2.88
N GLU A 168 -0.84 36.11 1.75
CA GLU A 168 -0.82 34.73 1.30
C GLU A 168 0.49 34.38 0.58
N VAL A 169 0.94 33.17 0.82
CA VAL A 169 2.01 32.55 0.04
C VAL A 169 1.42 31.48 -0.85
N ALA A 170 1.87 31.42 -2.10
CA ALA A 170 1.39 30.44 -3.07
C ALA A 170 2.56 29.69 -3.71
N VAL A 171 2.31 28.44 -4.03
CA VAL A 171 3.18 27.57 -4.82
C VAL A 171 2.32 26.94 -5.90
N THR A 172 2.82 26.86 -7.12
CA THR A 172 2.10 26.34 -8.29
C THR A 172 2.89 25.20 -8.90
N SER A 173 2.20 24.14 -9.32
CA SER A 173 2.76 23.05 -10.13
C SER A 173 1.86 22.75 -11.32
N ASP A 174 2.46 22.40 -12.45
CA ASP A 174 1.84 22.15 -13.75
C ASP A 174 1.72 20.66 -14.09
N ARG A 175 1.93 19.77 -13.12
CA ARG A 175 2.01 18.31 -13.32
C ARG A 175 0.73 17.55 -13.05
N PHE A 176 -0.32 18.22 -12.58
CA PHE A 176 -1.51 17.54 -12.08
C PHE A 176 -2.50 17.14 -13.17
N LEU A 177 -2.92 15.87 -13.15
CA LEU A 177 -4.06 15.41 -13.93
C LEU A 177 -5.37 15.88 -13.30
N LEU A 178 -6.31 16.31 -14.14
CA LEU A 178 -7.61 16.81 -13.68
C LEU A 178 -8.39 15.76 -12.88
N THR A 179 -8.32 14.48 -13.27
CA THR A 179 -8.98 13.36 -12.59
C THR A 179 -8.58 13.28 -11.13
N ARG A 180 -7.29 13.37 -10.83
CA ARG A 180 -6.74 13.34 -9.47
C ARG A 180 -7.20 14.52 -8.63
N VAL A 181 -7.25 15.72 -9.21
CA VAL A 181 -7.76 16.91 -8.52
C VAL A 181 -9.25 16.77 -8.21
N ARG A 182 -10.04 16.17 -9.11
CA ARG A 182 -11.47 15.90 -8.86
C ARG A 182 -11.69 14.91 -7.74
N GLU A 183 -10.89 13.83 -7.69
CA GLU A 183 -10.94 12.83 -6.63
C GLU A 183 -10.59 13.46 -5.27
N LEU A 184 -9.56 14.30 -5.22
CA LEU A 184 -9.16 15.01 -4.00
C LEU A 184 -10.26 15.95 -3.48
N LEU A 185 -10.93 16.66 -4.38
CA LEU A 185 -12.00 17.59 -4.05
C LEU A 185 -13.36 16.90 -3.81
N ASP A 186 -13.44 15.57 -3.94
CA ASP A 186 -14.68 14.78 -3.86
C ASP A 186 -15.81 15.36 -4.74
N LEU A 187 -15.48 15.74 -5.97
CA LEU A 187 -16.42 16.39 -6.89
C LEU A 187 -17.16 15.37 -7.76
N SER A 188 -18.48 15.32 -7.59
CA SER A 188 -19.39 14.59 -8.50
C SER A 188 -19.13 14.94 -9.98
N PRO A 189 -19.20 13.97 -10.91
CA PRO A 189 -18.94 14.19 -12.35
C PRO A 189 -19.70 15.36 -12.99
N ILE A 190 -20.87 15.69 -12.43
CA ILE A 190 -21.75 16.76 -12.94
C ILE A 190 -21.27 18.15 -12.48
N ARG A 191 -20.52 18.21 -11.37
CA ARG A 191 -19.93 19.46 -10.87
C ARG A 191 -18.60 19.74 -11.58
N GLY A 192 -18.52 20.90 -12.22
CA GLY A 192 -17.28 21.43 -12.76
C GLY A 192 -16.28 21.78 -11.65
N ILE A 193 -15.00 21.80 -12.00
CA ILE A 193 -13.95 22.35 -11.12
C ILE A 193 -13.95 23.87 -11.30
N LEU A 194 -14.03 24.62 -10.21
CA LEU A 194 -13.78 26.05 -10.21
C LEU A 194 -12.36 26.35 -10.69
N THR A 195 -12.28 27.19 -11.72
CA THR A 195 -11.00 27.76 -12.15
C THR A 195 -10.60 28.93 -11.26
N ASP A 196 -9.32 29.29 -11.26
CA ASP A 196 -8.77 30.46 -10.56
C ASP A 196 -9.49 31.79 -10.87
N ASN A 197 -10.09 31.89 -12.05
CA ASN A 197 -10.93 33.02 -12.45
C ASN A 197 -12.30 33.02 -11.78
N GLU A 198 -12.84 31.84 -11.47
CA GLU A 198 -14.15 31.63 -10.86
C GLU A 198 -14.11 31.58 -9.33
N GLY A 199 -12.99 31.12 -8.75
CA GLY A 199 -12.82 30.99 -7.30
C GLY A 199 -11.69 30.05 -6.90
N ARG A 200 -11.81 29.52 -5.68
CA ARG A 200 -10.84 28.57 -5.09
C ARG A 200 -11.50 27.70 -4.03
N TYR A 201 -10.79 26.69 -3.56
CA TYR A 201 -11.26 25.80 -2.51
C TYR A 201 -10.49 26.05 -1.23
N ARG A 202 -11.19 26.31 -0.12
CA ARG A 202 -10.61 26.36 1.22
C ARG A 202 -10.54 24.96 1.79
N PHE A 203 -9.38 24.57 2.32
CA PHE A 203 -9.19 23.30 2.99
C PHE A 203 -9.53 23.43 4.48
N ASN A 204 -10.42 22.56 4.95
CA ASN A 204 -10.82 22.44 6.35
C ASN A 204 -10.32 21.07 6.86
N PRO A 205 -9.20 21.02 7.62
CA PRO A 205 -8.66 19.77 8.13
C PRO A 205 -9.60 19.14 9.16
N ALA A 206 -9.63 17.80 9.23
CA ALA A 206 -10.41 17.10 10.25
C ALA A 206 -9.82 17.30 11.66
N THR A 207 -8.50 17.40 11.76
CA THR A 207 -7.78 17.75 12.98
C THR A 207 -7.34 19.21 12.91
N SER A 208 -7.81 20.03 13.84
CA SER A 208 -7.38 21.43 13.92
C SER A 208 -5.90 21.48 14.31
N SER A 209 -5.08 22.10 13.48
CA SER A 209 -3.75 22.56 13.90
C SER A 209 -3.92 23.79 14.79
N ASP A 210 -3.11 23.91 15.84
CA ASP A 210 -3.02 25.13 16.69
C ASP A 210 -2.49 26.35 15.90
N ASP A 211 -2.00 26.14 14.68
CA ASP A 211 -1.51 27.18 13.79
C ASP A 211 -2.67 27.82 13.03
N ASP A 212 -2.81 29.15 13.09
CA ASP A 212 -3.81 29.98 12.37
C ASP A 212 -3.64 29.93 10.82
N THR A 213 -2.94 28.92 10.30
CA THR A 213 -2.65 28.74 8.89
C THR A 213 -3.86 28.12 8.18
N VAL A 214 -4.39 28.82 7.19
CA VAL A 214 -5.49 28.34 6.34
C VAL A 214 -4.97 28.04 4.95
N PHE A 215 -5.23 26.83 4.45
CA PHE A 215 -4.80 26.40 3.13
C PHE A 215 -5.93 26.53 2.10
N TYR A 216 -5.54 26.86 0.87
CA TYR A 216 -6.42 26.94 -0.29
C TYR A 216 -5.82 26.19 -1.48
N LEU A 217 -6.70 25.71 -2.35
CA LEU A 217 -6.38 25.07 -3.62
C LEU A 217 -7.10 25.82 -4.74
N SER A 218 -6.37 26.24 -5.78
CA SER A 218 -6.96 26.79 -7.00
C SER A 218 -6.39 26.10 -8.23
N VAL A 219 -7.19 25.99 -9.28
CA VAL A 219 -6.83 25.31 -10.53
C VAL A 219 -6.91 26.32 -11.65
N SER A 220 -5.82 26.50 -12.40
CA SER A 220 -5.84 27.37 -13.58
C SER A 220 -6.21 26.57 -14.82
N GLU A 221 -6.73 27.25 -15.85
CA GLU A 221 -6.99 26.61 -17.14
C GLU A 221 -5.69 26.05 -17.72
N GLY A 222 -5.71 24.77 -18.11
CA GLY A 222 -4.58 24.10 -18.71
C GLY A 222 -4.19 24.73 -20.05
N THR A 223 -2.93 24.56 -20.45
CA THR A 223 -2.53 24.94 -21.81
C THR A 223 -3.20 23.98 -22.81
N PRO A 224 -3.65 24.47 -23.98
CA PRO A 224 -4.42 23.67 -24.95
C PRO A 224 -3.67 22.45 -25.54
N ALA A 225 -2.40 22.25 -25.18
CA ALA A 225 -1.54 21.17 -25.65
C ALA A 225 -1.19 20.11 -24.57
N GLY A 226 -1.63 20.28 -23.31
CA GLY A 226 -1.27 19.40 -22.19
C GLY A 226 -2.47 18.74 -21.51
N ALA A 227 -2.30 17.50 -21.05
CA ALA A 227 -3.27 16.79 -20.20
C ALA A 227 -3.21 17.22 -18.72
N ALA A 228 -2.22 18.04 -18.36
CA ALA A 228 -1.97 18.51 -17.01
C ALA A 228 -2.46 19.95 -16.81
N PHE A 229 -2.97 20.23 -15.61
CA PHE A 229 -3.55 21.51 -15.22
C PHE A 229 -2.67 22.15 -14.14
N PRO A 230 -2.38 23.46 -14.22
CA PRO A 230 -1.69 24.15 -13.15
C PRO A 230 -2.56 24.18 -11.89
N VAL A 231 -2.06 23.61 -10.80
CA VAL A 231 -2.68 23.65 -9.48
C VAL A 231 -1.82 24.50 -8.57
N THR A 232 -2.47 25.44 -7.89
CA THR A 232 -1.83 26.34 -6.93
C THR A 232 -2.33 26.03 -5.53
N VAL A 233 -1.40 25.82 -4.61
CA VAL A 233 -1.66 25.73 -3.17
C VAL A 233 -1.25 27.05 -2.53
N SER A 234 -2.20 27.74 -1.90
CA SER A 234 -1.91 28.94 -1.12
C SER A 234 -2.17 28.75 0.38
N ALA A 235 -1.44 29.49 1.20
CA ALA A 235 -1.61 29.49 2.64
C ALA A 235 -1.73 30.93 3.15
N ALA A 236 -2.81 31.24 3.87
CA ALA A 236 -3.00 32.46 4.64
C ALA A 236 -2.54 32.23 6.10
N GLY A 237 -2.09 33.28 6.78
CA GLY A 237 -1.59 33.19 8.15
C GLY A 237 -0.71 34.39 8.52
N SER A 238 -0.03 34.30 9.66
CA SER A 238 0.82 35.38 10.20
C SER A 238 1.98 35.76 9.27
N ALA A 239 2.31 37.05 9.21
CA ALA A 239 3.44 37.57 8.42
C ALA A 239 4.80 36.99 8.86
N ASN A 240 4.91 36.55 10.12
CA ASN A 240 6.16 36.01 10.66
C ASN A 240 6.44 34.56 10.25
N THR A 241 5.48 33.87 9.62
CA THR A 241 5.57 32.45 9.23
C THR A 241 5.62 32.22 7.73
N VAL A 242 5.83 33.28 6.93
CA VAL A 242 5.79 33.25 5.44
C VAL A 242 6.65 32.13 4.85
N GLU A 243 7.91 31.98 5.28
CA GLU A 243 8.81 30.95 4.75
C GLU A 243 8.43 29.52 5.20
N ALA A 244 7.89 29.37 6.41
CA ALA A 244 7.41 28.08 6.90
C ALA A 244 6.15 27.65 6.12
N ARG A 245 5.19 28.56 5.93
CA ARG A 245 4.00 28.34 5.12
C ARG A 245 4.34 28.01 3.67
N ARG A 246 5.30 28.72 3.05
CA ARG A 246 5.75 28.41 1.68
C ARG A 246 6.34 26.99 1.59
N ARG A 247 7.15 26.59 2.57
CA ARG A 247 7.69 25.22 2.64
C ARG A 247 6.59 24.18 2.80
N GLN A 248 5.57 24.43 3.61
CA GLN A 248 4.42 23.56 3.75
C GLN A 248 3.63 23.45 2.44
N CYS A 249 3.34 24.56 1.75
CA CYS A 249 2.68 24.52 0.44
C CYS A 249 3.48 23.69 -0.58
N GLN A 250 4.81 23.84 -0.60
CA GLN A 250 5.68 23.04 -1.46
C GLN A 250 5.59 21.55 -1.10
N GLN A 251 5.67 21.20 0.19
CA GLN A 251 5.55 19.81 0.63
C GLN A 251 4.21 19.20 0.25
N ILE A 252 3.11 19.95 0.37
CA ILE A 252 1.78 19.49 -0.04
C ILE A 252 1.76 19.21 -1.54
N ILE A 253 2.32 20.10 -2.36
CA ILE A 253 2.42 19.89 -3.81
C ILE A 253 3.29 18.67 -4.12
N ASP A 254 4.48 18.57 -3.52
CA ASP A 254 5.40 17.45 -3.74
C ASP A 254 4.72 16.13 -3.37
N ASP A 255 3.98 16.09 -2.27
CA ASP A 255 3.21 14.91 -1.85
C ASP A 255 2.11 14.57 -2.84
N MET A 256 1.38 15.57 -3.34
CA MET A 256 0.35 15.36 -4.36
C MET A 256 0.95 14.94 -5.71
N GLU A 257 2.20 15.29 -6.03
CA GLU A 257 2.85 14.87 -7.28
C GLU A 257 3.27 13.40 -7.26
N ILE A 258 3.50 12.81 -6.09
CA ILE A 258 3.87 11.40 -5.98
C ILE A 258 2.75 10.57 -6.59
N GLU A 259 3.05 9.83 -7.67
CA GLU A 259 2.13 8.85 -8.22
C GLU A 259 1.87 7.79 -7.14
N THR A 260 0.63 7.72 -6.66
CA THR A 260 0.16 6.46 -6.09
C THR A 260 0.16 5.52 -7.27
N GLU A 261 1.08 4.56 -7.29
CA GLU A 261 0.96 3.36 -8.12
C GLU A 261 -0.39 2.73 -7.77
N SER A 262 -1.46 3.18 -8.44
CA SER A 262 -2.68 2.41 -8.54
C SER A 262 -2.24 1.12 -9.20
N SER A 263 -2.53 0.03 -8.51
CA SER A 263 -2.34 -1.33 -8.98
C SER A 263 -2.98 -1.51 -10.35
N ASP A 264 -2.25 -1.17 -11.41
CA ASP A 264 -2.48 -1.64 -12.77
C ASP A 264 -1.94 -3.07 -12.82
N GLU A 265 -2.65 -3.97 -12.13
CA GLU A 265 -2.69 -5.39 -12.45
C GLU A 265 -4.09 -5.71 -13.01
N ASP A 266 -4.51 -4.96 -14.03
CA ASP A 266 -5.47 -5.47 -15.01
C ASP A 266 -4.67 -5.84 -16.25
N TYR A 267 -4.30 -7.13 -16.37
CA TYR A 267 -4.37 -7.99 -17.58
C TYR A 267 -3.80 -9.39 -17.28
#